data_AF-A0A2K3QF39-F1
#
_entry.id   AF-A0A2K3QF39-F1
#
_cell.length_a   1.000
_cell.length_b   1.000
_cell.length_c   1.000
_cell.angle_alpha   90.00
_cell.angle_beta   90.00
_cell.angle_gamma   90.00
#
_symmetry.space_group_name_H-M   'P 1'
#
loop_
_entity.id
_entity.type
_entity.pdbx_description
1 polymer ?
#
loop_
_entity_poly.entity_id
_entity_poly.type
_entity_poly.pdbx_seq_one_letter_code
_entity_poly.pdbx_strand_id
1 'polypeptide(L)'
;MDHKPWTPMPFSSDKPYSECTREEILWYLRTDLEGEHRHSIHFYMHTYTPSVRDINRLPEMSISDFLDTCNKSVPVYIPPFDQRLLLSQVLHNYIYRRWFRPYRSEIEHQRFICKFITPQHLPSAGSPSQSTVDSLVSLNRAICAEVEARRLTYEETFAAGDEIAAYKLARVKNHRLHILQPLFKALLIIVCFESYRNEDSKTVGRLPVFLVRTGVEDGLSAPVSFKAIADKIDGYAGEARSAIRTTLETAVDFVMDLEAREATVFGLQPNPADSSIPEGVAGFWKAVRGDEPLVGPSSKFVDIEKYPSWAGNGESYESWVMPQHELRAFHREAARVAGEFY
;
A
#
# COMPACT_ATOMS: atom_id res chain seq x y z
N MET A 1 -20.45 1.01 19.95
CA MET A 1 -19.84 2.30 19.60
C MET A 1 -20.57 2.78 18.36
N ASP A 2 -21.37 3.82 18.50
CA ASP A 2 -22.22 4.33 17.44
C ASP A 2 -21.34 4.86 16.30
N HIS A 3 -21.47 4.25 15.12
CA HIS A 3 -20.96 4.80 13.88
C HIS A 3 -21.71 6.10 13.61
N LYS A 4 -21.11 7.24 13.93
CA LYS A 4 -21.57 8.51 13.39
C LYS A 4 -21.55 8.39 11.86
N PRO A 5 -22.66 8.73 11.16
CA PRO A 5 -22.64 8.79 9.72
C PRO A 5 -21.54 9.76 9.31
N TRP A 6 -20.72 9.30 8.37
CA TRP A 6 -19.63 10.05 7.77
C TRP A 6 -20.17 11.39 7.22
N THR A 7 -19.83 12.49 7.88
CA THR A 7 -20.06 13.85 7.38
C THR A 7 -18.74 14.34 6.82
N PRO A 8 -18.60 14.43 5.50
CA PRO A 8 -17.36 14.94 4.94
C PRO A 8 -17.29 16.43 5.24
N MET A 9 -16.18 16.83 5.87
CA MET A 9 -15.91 18.23 6.16
C MET A 9 -15.75 18.94 4.82
N PRO A 10 -16.61 19.91 4.48
CA PRO A 10 -16.45 20.63 3.25
C PRO A 10 -15.17 21.47 3.33
N PHE A 11 -14.56 21.67 2.16
CA PHE A 11 -13.77 22.87 1.91
C PHE A 11 -14.55 24.08 2.44
N SER A 12 -13.82 25.10 2.88
CA SER A 12 -14.34 26.43 3.15
C SER A 12 -15.06 27.00 1.91
N SER A 13 -16.31 26.62 1.70
CA SER A 13 -17.22 27.25 0.76
C SER A 13 -18.55 27.43 1.48
N ASP A 14 -18.94 28.68 1.69
CA ASP A 14 -20.27 29.09 2.17
C ASP A 14 -21.43 28.67 1.23
N LYS A 15 -21.15 27.78 0.26
CA LYS A 15 -22.03 27.34 -0.81
C LYS A 15 -22.68 26.00 -0.43
N PRO A 16 -24.01 25.94 -0.27
CA PRO A 16 -24.72 24.69 -0.06
C PRO A 16 -24.50 23.68 -1.19
N TYR A 17 -24.49 22.38 -0.89
CA TYR A 17 -24.34 21.33 -1.91
C TYR A 17 -25.40 21.39 -3.02
N SER A 18 -26.59 21.92 -2.73
CA SER A 18 -27.67 22.14 -3.72
C SER A 18 -27.30 23.16 -4.81
N GLU A 19 -26.31 24.02 -4.56
CA GLU A 19 -25.82 25.02 -5.50
C GLU A 19 -24.57 24.53 -6.25
N CYS A 20 -23.97 23.42 -5.81
CA CYS A 20 -22.79 22.85 -6.44
C CYS A 20 -23.16 22.15 -7.76
N THR A 21 -22.37 22.42 -8.79
CA THR A 21 -22.44 21.71 -10.06
C THR A 21 -22.04 20.25 -9.88
N ARG A 22 -22.40 19.42 -10.86
CA ARG A 22 -22.01 18.02 -10.91
C ARG A 22 -20.51 17.80 -10.78
N GLU A 23 -19.76 18.59 -11.53
CA GLU A 23 -18.30 18.50 -11.59
C GLU A 23 -17.66 18.89 -10.26
N GLU A 24 -18.17 19.93 -9.58
CA GLU A 24 -17.69 20.33 -8.25
C GLU A 24 -17.89 19.20 -7.22
N ILE A 25 -19.04 18.52 -7.25
CA ILE A 25 -19.34 17.40 -6.33
C ILE A 25 -18.45 16.19 -6.63
N LEU A 26 -18.25 15.86 -7.92
CA LEU A 26 -17.36 14.76 -8.30
C LEU A 26 -15.91 15.05 -7.94
N TRP A 27 -15.45 16.28 -8.16
CA TRP A 27 -14.14 16.72 -7.72
C TRP A 27 -13.99 16.56 -6.22
N TYR A 28 -14.97 17.04 -5.44
CA TYR A 28 -14.98 16.87 -3.99
C TYR A 28 -14.84 15.40 -3.57
N LEU A 29 -15.70 14.53 -4.11
CA LEU A 29 -15.68 13.10 -3.83
C LEU A 29 -14.33 12.46 -4.14
N ARG A 30 -13.73 12.80 -5.28
CA ARG A 30 -12.40 12.28 -5.62
C ARG A 30 -11.35 12.73 -4.63
N THR A 31 -11.33 14.01 -4.27
CA THR A 31 -10.31 14.53 -3.36
C THR A 31 -10.45 13.92 -1.97
N ASP A 32 -11.68 13.62 -1.56
CA ASP A 32 -11.96 12.95 -0.30
C ASP A 32 -11.50 11.49 -0.31
N LEU A 33 -11.83 10.74 -1.35
CA LEU A 33 -11.35 9.37 -1.56
C LEU A 33 -9.82 9.30 -1.53
N GLU A 34 -9.13 10.28 -2.11
CA GLU A 34 -7.67 10.38 -2.06
C GLU A 34 -7.16 10.62 -0.62
N GLY A 35 -7.83 11.48 0.16
CA GLY A 35 -7.48 11.74 1.56
C GLY A 35 -7.68 10.50 2.45
N GLU A 36 -8.84 9.85 2.33
CA GLU A 36 -9.14 8.60 3.04
C GLU A 36 -8.19 7.47 2.65
N HIS A 37 -7.87 7.35 1.36
CA HIS A 37 -6.86 6.41 0.89
C HIS A 37 -5.51 6.71 1.53
N ARG A 38 -5.04 7.97 1.46
CA ARG A 38 -3.76 8.41 2.02
C ARG A 38 -3.62 8.12 3.51
N HIS A 39 -4.70 8.36 4.25
CA HIS A 39 -4.81 8.08 5.68
C HIS A 39 -4.78 6.58 5.96
N SER A 40 -5.60 5.81 5.24
CA SER A 40 -5.78 4.36 5.45
C SER A 40 -4.49 3.58 5.25
N ILE A 41 -3.81 3.78 4.11
CA ILE A 41 -2.55 3.06 3.82
C ILE A 41 -1.45 3.40 4.83
N HIS A 42 -1.45 4.64 5.34
CA HIS A 42 -0.51 5.06 6.36
C HIS A 42 -0.82 4.39 7.70
N PHE A 43 -2.09 4.38 8.10
CA PHE A 43 -2.51 3.77 9.36
C PHE A 43 -2.25 2.26 9.40
N TYR A 44 -2.43 1.56 8.28
CA TYR A 44 -2.24 0.11 8.20
C TYR A 44 -0.80 -0.34 7.87
N MET A 45 0.14 0.59 7.72
CA MET A 45 1.53 0.25 7.32
C MET A 45 2.26 -0.70 8.30
N HIS A 46 1.80 -0.82 9.54
CA HIS A 46 2.47 -1.59 10.60
C HIS A 46 1.72 -2.82 11.11
N THR A 47 0.63 -3.22 10.47
CA THR A 47 -0.28 -4.20 11.08
C THR A 47 0.28 -5.62 11.12
N TYR A 48 1.13 -5.99 10.16
CA TYR A 48 1.55 -7.37 9.98
C TYR A 48 3.02 -7.59 10.32
N THR A 49 3.27 -8.36 11.38
CA THR A 49 4.62 -8.64 11.92
C THR A 49 4.88 -10.16 12.06
N PRO A 50 4.88 -10.90 10.94
CA PRO A 50 5.05 -12.35 10.99
C PRO A 50 6.46 -12.75 11.43
N SER A 51 6.59 -13.95 11.99
CA SER A 51 7.87 -14.47 12.49
C SER A 51 8.50 -15.42 11.47
N VAL A 52 9.79 -15.25 11.20
CA VAL A 52 10.53 -16.18 10.31
C VAL A 52 10.71 -17.58 10.92
N ARG A 53 10.45 -17.74 12.22
CA ARG A 53 10.49 -19.06 12.89
C ARG A 53 9.22 -19.87 12.63
N ASP A 54 8.13 -19.19 12.30
CA ASP A 54 6.80 -19.77 12.17
C ASP A 54 6.40 -19.96 10.70
N ILE A 55 7.35 -19.95 9.76
CA ILE A 55 7.10 -20.06 8.31
C ILE A 55 6.28 -21.31 7.95
N ASN A 56 6.46 -22.41 8.67
CA ASN A 56 5.72 -23.65 8.43
C ASN A 56 4.25 -23.57 8.89
N ARG A 57 3.92 -22.61 9.75
CA ARG A 57 2.58 -22.41 10.31
C ARG A 57 2.44 -20.98 10.83
N LEU A 58 2.24 -20.04 9.92
CA LEU A 58 1.96 -18.66 10.31
C LEU A 58 0.66 -18.60 11.13
N PRO A 59 0.56 -17.67 12.09
CA PRO A 59 -0.72 -17.40 12.73
C PRO A 59 -1.75 -16.94 11.69
N GLU A 60 -3.02 -17.25 11.95
CA GLU A 60 -4.12 -16.85 11.06
C GLU A 60 -4.08 -15.34 10.82
N MET A 61 -4.11 -14.95 9.55
CA MET A 61 -4.07 -13.56 9.16
C MET A 61 -5.40 -12.87 9.52
N SER A 62 -5.30 -11.73 10.20
CA SER A 62 -6.46 -10.91 10.52
C SER A 62 -7.12 -10.39 9.24
N ILE A 63 -8.41 -10.03 9.32
CA ILE A 63 -9.12 -9.42 8.19
C ILE A 63 -8.40 -8.16 7.69
N SER A 64 -7.93 -7.30 8.60
CA SER A 64 -7.23 -6.08 8.22
C SER A 64 -5.92 -6.38 7.50
N ASP A 65 -5.16 -7.38 7.95
CA ASP A 65 -3.90 -7.78 7.31
C ASP A 65 -4.13 -8.41 5.94
N PHE A 66 -5.18 -9.22 5.78
CA PHE A 66 -5.57 -9.78 4.49
C PHE A 66 -5.90 -8.67 3.48
N LEU A 67 -6.76 -7.73 3.90
CA LEU A 67 -7.17 -6.60 3.05
C LEU A 67 -5.97 -5.74 2.65
N ASP A 68 -5.06 -5.45 3.59
CA ASP A 68 -3.93 -4.58 3.31
C ASP A 68 -2.78 -5.26 2.54
N THR A 69 -2.65 -6.58 2.66
CA THR A 69 -1.69 -7.36 1.87
C THR A 69 -2.10 -7.45 0.41
N CYS A 70 -3.41 -7.50 0.14
CA CYS A 70 -3.94 -7.54 -1.22
C CYS A 70 -3.81 -6.19 -1.94
N ASN A 71 -3.87 -6.26 -3.28
CA ASN A 71 -3.82 -5.12 -4.19
C ASN A 71 -2.53 -4.29 -4.07
N LYS A 72 -1.45 -4.93 -3.60
CA LYS A 72 -0.10 -4.39 -3.55
C LYS A 72 0.80 -5.13 -4.53
N SER A 73 1.73 -4.41 -5.15
CA SER A 73 2.61 -4.97 -6.18
C SER A 73 3.87 -5.61 -5.61
N VAL A 74 4.35 -5.15 -4.45
CA VAL A 74 5.57 -5.71 -3.83
C VAL A 74 5.55 -5.64 -2.29
N PRO A 75 6.02 -6.67 -1.56
CA PRO A 75 6.34 -6.54 -0.16
C PRO A 75 7.67 -5.78 0.04
N VAL A 76 7.68 -4.82 0.97
CA VAL A 76 8.86 -4.10 1.45
C VAL A 76 9.16 -4.58 2.86
N TYR A 77 10.19 -5.41 2.98
CA TYR A 77 10.67 -5.93 4.24
C TYR A 77 11.56 -4.91 4.93
N ILE A 78 11.16 -4.52 6.14
CA ILE A 78 11.94 -3.68 7.05
C ILE A 78 12.45 -4.59 8.18
N PRO A 79 13.73 -5.00 8.16
CA PRO A 79 14.28 -5.82 9.22
C PRO A 79 14.19 -5.12 10.60
N PRO A 80 14.26 -5.89 11.71
CA PRO A 80 14.26 -5.32 13.05
C PRO A 80 15.35 -4.26 13.21
N PHE A 81 14.94 -3.03 13.53
CA PHE A 81 15.83 -1.88 13.74
C PHE A 81 15.19 -0.92 14.75
N ASP A 82 16.03 -0.26 15.54
CA ASP A 82 15.59 0.67 16.59
C ASP A 82 14.70 1.78 16.05
N GLN A 83 15.07 2.39 14.92
CA GLN A 83 14.32 3.50 14.33
C GLN A 83 13.24 3.04 13.34
N ARG A 84 12.81 1.78 13.39
CA ARG A 84 11.90 1.19 12.39
C ARG A 84 10.62 2.02 12.16
N LEU A 85 10.07 2.63 13.21
CA LEU A 85 8.83 3.41 13.10
C LEU A 85 9.07 4.71 12.31
N LEU A 86 10.18 5.41 12.61
CA LEU A 86 10.61 6.58 11.84
C LEU A 86 10.90 6.20 10.39
N LEU A 87 11.71 5.17 10.17
CA LEU A 87 12.07 4.74 8.82
C LEU A 87 10.84 4.33 8.01
N SER A 88 9.88 3.62 8.61
CA SER A 88 8.64 3.24 7.91
C SER A 88 7.82 4.46 7.52
N GLN A 89 7.72 5.48 8.39
CA GLN A 89 7.05 6.73 8.08
C GLN A 89 7.69 7.45 6.88
N VAL A 90 9.02 7.54 6.89
CA VAL A 90 9.82 8.19 5.85
C VAL A 90 9.69 7.45 4.52
N LEU A 91 9.83 6.12 4.53
CA LEU A 91 9.65 5.25 3.37
C LEU A 91 8.23 5.35 2.82
N HIS A 92 7.22 5.30 3.68
CA HIS A 92 5.81 5.42 3.28
C HIS A 92 5.58 6.73 2.52
N ASN A 93 6.02 7.87 3.10
CA ASN A 93 5.86 9.17 2.47
C ASN A 93 6.60 9.26 1.13
N TYR A 94 7.84 8.76 1.05
CA TYR A 94 8.63 8.77 -0.17
C TYR A 94 7.98 7.94 -1.28
N ILE A 95 7.63 6.68 -0.99
CA ILE A 95 7.05 5.75 -1.96
C ILE A 95 5.68 6.25 -2.42
N TYR A 96 4.86 6.77 -1.50
CA TYR A 96 3.54 7.30 -1.85
C TYR A 96 3.63 8.47 -2.84
N ARG A 97 4.47 9.47 -2.56
CA ARG A 97 4.65 10.63 -3.47
C ARG A 97 5.16 10.23 -4.85
N ARG A 98 5.95 9.16 -4.93
CA ARG A 98 6.50 8.67 -6.20
C ARG A 98 5.46 7.91 -7.03
N TRP A 99 4.64 7.10 -6.37
CA TRP A 99 3.61 6.30 -7.03
C TRP A 99 2.34 7.10 -7.36
N PHE A 100 1.90 7.94 -6.43
CA PHE A 100 0.62 8.64 -6.50
C PHE A 100 0.66 9.78 -7.51
N ARG A 101 -0.33 9.80 -8.41
CA ARG A 101 -0.58 10.86 -9.38
C ARG A 101 -1.92 11.50 -9.02
N PRO A 102 -1.93 12.76 -8.56
CA PRO A 102 -3.16 13.48 -8.23
C PRO A 102 -4.24 13.31 -9.29
N TYR A 103 -5.45 12.97 -8.85
CA TYR A 103 -6.64 12.71 -9.66
C TYR A 103 -6.55 11.50 -10.61
N ARG A 104 -5.36 10.95 -10.88
CA ARG A 104 -5.14 9.97 -11.94
C ARG A 104 -4.84 8.57 -11.43
N SER A 105 -4.32 8.44 -10.20
CA SER A 105 -4.06 7.12 -9.62
C SER A 105 -5.37 6.39 -9.33
N GLU A 106 -5.43 5.12 -9.73
CA GLU A 106 -6.46 4.19 -9.27
C GLU A 106 -6.15 3.81 -7.82
N ILE A 107 -7.06 4.15 -6.91
CA ILE A 107 -6.92 4.02 -5.44
C ILE A 107 -7.98 3.09 -4.85
N GLU A 108 -8.89 2.62 -5.70
CA GLU A 108 -9.94 1.66 -5.41
C GLU A 108 -9.35 0.40 -4.79
N HIS A 109 -10.07 -0.16 -3.82
CA HIS A 109 -9.64 -1.35 -3.09
C HIS A 109 -8.27 -1.22 -2.40
N GLN A 110 -7.94 0.00 -1.94
CA GLN A 110 -6.69 0.31 -1.23
C GLN A 110 -5.45 -0.04 -2.04
N ARG A 111 -5.52 0.12 -3.38
CA ARG A 111 -4.41 -0.15 -4.28
C ARG A 111 -3.25 0.77 -3.93
N PHE A 112 -2.08 0.18 -3.73
CA PHE A 112 -0.84 0.93 -3.50
C PHE A 112 0.34 0.07 -3.96
N ILE A 113 1.47 0.66 -4.32
CA ILE A 113 2.57 -0.11 -4.93
C ILE A 113 3.17 -1.16 -3.98
N CYS A 114 3.11 -0.96 -2.66
CA CYS A 114 3.76 -1.86 -1.72
C CYS A 114 3.00 -2.13 -0.42
N LYS A 115 3.34 -3.26 0.23
CA LYS A 115 3.00 -3.56 1.64
C LYS A 115 4.28 -3.55 2.46
N PHE A 116 4.32 -2.77 3.54
CA PHE A 116 5.40 -2.87 4.52
C PHE A 116 5.19 -4.10 5.42
N ILE A 117 6.27 -4.86 5.63
CA ILE A 117 6.27 -6.05 6.49
C ILE A 117 7.48 -5.95 7.42
N THR A 118 7.23 -6.07 8.72
CA THR A 118 8.28 -6.06 9.75
C THR A 118 8.42 -7.46 10.34
N PRO A 119 9.26 -8.32 9.75
CA PRO A 119 9.42 -9.69 10.22
C PRO A 119 10.08 -9.73 11.60
N GLN A 120 9.58 -10.61 12.45
CA GLN A 120 10.18 -10.92 13.75
C GLN A 120 11.25 -12.01 13.60
N HIS A 121 12.19 -12.04 14.53
CA HIS A 121 13.23 -13.08 14.65
C HIS A 121 14.21 -13.18 13.47
N LEU A 122 14.35 -12.14 12.65
CA LEU A 122 15.48 -12.01 11.73
C LEU A 122 16.78 -11.71 12.49
N PRO A 123 17.95 -12.14 11.97
CA PRO A 123 19.23 -11.73 12.51
C PRO A 123 19.35 -10.19 12.49
N SER A 124 19.78 -9.61 13.61
CA SER A 124 19.76 -8.17 13.86
C SER A 124 20.98 -7.41 13.33
N ALA A 125 21.70 -7.90 12.32
CA ALA A 125 22.91 -7.22 11.85
C ALA A 125 23.25 -7.51 10.37
N GLY A 126 23.73 -6.46 9.71
CA GLY A 126 24.41 -6.48 8.42
C GLY A 126 23.53 -6.17 7.20
N SER A 127 24.23 -5.91 6.08
CA SER A 127 23.62 -6.11 4.76
C SER A 127 23.05 -7.52 4.67
N PRO A 128 21.86 -7.71 4.07
CA PRO A 128 21.22 -9.03 3.92
C PRO A 128 22.20 -10.07 3.36
N SER A 129 22.54 -11.07 4.18
CA SER A 129 23.22 -12.28 3.70
C SER A 129 22.29 -13.10 2.81
N GLN A 130 22.83 -14.06 2.06
CA GLN A 130 22.02 -15.00 1.29
C GLN A 130 21.02 -15.75 2.18
N SER A 131 21.42 -16.14 3.40
CA SER A 131 20.52 -16.81 4.35
C SER A 131 19.33 -15.92 4.78
N THR A 132 19.57 -14.61 4.96
CA THR A 132 18.51 -13.64 5.26
C THR A 132 17.57 -13.49 4.07
N VAL A 133 18.11 -13.41 2.85
CA VAL A 133 17.34 -13.39 1.60
C VAL A 133 16.46 -14.64 1.48
N ASP A 134 17.03 -15.84 1.66
CA ASP A 134 16.30 -17.11 1.55
C ASP A 134 15.20 -17.24 2.61
N SER A 135 15.46 -16.76 3.83
CA SER A 135 14.48 -16.72 4.91
C SER A 135 13.30 -15.81 4.57
N LEU A 136 13.57 -14.65 3.97
CA LEU A 136 12.54 -13.70 3.54
C LEU A 136 11.75 -14.18 2.33
N VAL A 137 12.40 -14.85 1.37
CA VAL A 137 11.70 -15.51 0.25
C VAL A 137 10.77 -16.61 0.77
N SER A 138 11.25 -17.43 1.71
CA SER A 138 10.45 -18.49 2.33
C SER A 138 9.28 -17.93 3.13
N LEU A 139 9.51 -16.86 3.90
CA LEU A 139 8.46 -16.14 4.60
C LEU A 139 7.43 -15.56 3.63
N ASN A 140 7.85 -14.89 2.55
CA ASN A 140 6.92 -14.33 1.57
C ASN A 140 6.03 -15.42 0.96
N ARG A 141 6.60 -16.60 0.66
CA ARG A 141 5.83 -17.76 0.17
C ARG A 141 4.78 -18.20 1.18
N ALA A 142 5.12 -18.27 2.46
CA ALA A 142 4.17 -18.62 3.52
C ALA A 142 3.06 -17.57 3.68
N ILE A 143 3.40 -16.27 3.60
CA ILE A 143 2.42 -15.18 3.64
C ILE A 143 1.46 -15.28 2.46
N CYS A 144 1.97 -15.52 1.25
CA CYS A 144 1.15 -15.70 0.06
C CYS A 144 0.20 -16.90 0.22
N ALA A 145 0.70 -18.03 0.74
CA ALA A 145 -0.13 -19.21 0.99
C ALA A 145 -1.23 -18.93 2.04
N GLU A 146 -0.91 -18.20 3.10
CA GLU A 146 -1.88 -17.79 4.11
C GLU A 146 -2.98 -16.90 3.51
N VAL A 147 -2.62 -15.92 2.67
CA VAL A 147 -3.62 -15.07 1.98
C VAL A 147 -4.59 -15.92 1.15
N GLU A 148 -4.10 -16.90 0.41
CA GLU A 148 -4.97 -17.78 -0.39
C GLU A 148 -5.83 -18.70 0.49
N ALA A 149 -5.29 -19.24 1.58
CA ALA A 149 -6.06 -20.03 2.54
C ALA A 149 -7.20 -19.21 3.18
N ARG A 150 -6.95 -17.94 3.51
CA ARG A 150 -7.97 -17.01 4.00
C ARG A 150 -9.04 -16.72 2.97
N ARG A 151 -8.66 -16.52 1.71
CA ARG A 151 -9.62 -16.33 0.61
C ARG A 151 -10.59 -17.52 0.53
N LEU A 152 -10.07 -18.75 0.52
CA LEU A 152 -10.89 -19.97 0.49
C LEU A 152 -11.83 -20.06 1.69
N THR A 153 -11.32 -19.76 2.90
CA THR A 153 -12.13 -19.72 4.13
C THR A 153 -13.31 -18.74 4.00
N TYR A 154 -13.07 -17.57 3.42
CA TYR A 154 -14.13 -16.57 3.20
C TYR A 154 -15.14 -17.06 2.16
N GLU A 155 -14.69 -17.63 1.05
CA GLU A 155 -15.55 -18.20 0.02
C GLU A 155 -16.48 -19.28 0.58
N GLU A 156 -15.94 -20.22 1.35
CA GLU A 156 -16.70 -21.28 2.01
C GLU A 156 -17.72 -20.70 3.01
N THR A 157 -17.30 -19.72 3.83
CA THR A 157 -18.17 -19.09 4.83
C THR A 157 -19.35 -18.38 4.16
N PHE A 158 -19.11 -17.62 3.08
CA PHE A 158 -20.18 -16.95 2.35
C PHE A 158 -21.06 -17.94 1.57
N ALA A 159 -20.50 -19.04 1.06
CA ALA A 159 -21.27 -20.08 0.37
C ALA A 159 -22.19 -20.86 1.33
N ALA A 160 -21.78 -21.04 2.59
CA ALA A 160 -22.58 -21.72 3.61
C ALA A 160 -23.84 -20.93 4.05
N GLY A 161 -23.90 -19.63 3.76
CA GLY A 161 -25.08 -18.80 4.08
C GLY A 161 -25.30 -18.54 5.56
N ASP A 162 -24.28 -18.72 6.41
CA ASP A 162 -24.35 -18.39 7.84
C ASP A 162 -24.37 -16.86 8.03
N GLU A 163 -25.54 -16.32 8.39
CA GLU A 163 -25.75 -14.87 8.56
C GLU A 163 -24.88 -14.26 9.67
N ILE A 164 -24.61 -14.99 10.76
CA ILE A 164 -23.81 -14.50 11.88
C ILE A 164 -22.33 -14.44 11.48
N ALA A 165 -21.84 -15.48 10.79
CA ALA A 165 -20.50 -15.49 10.26
C ALA A 165 -20.32 -14.43 9.16
N ALA A 166 -21.29 -14.30 8.26
CA ALA A 166 -21.29 -13.27 7.21
C ALA A 166 -21.28 -11.85 7.79
N TYR A 167 -22.02 -11.60 8.88
CA TYR A 167 -21.98 -10.32 9.59
C TYR A 167 -20.58 -10.01 10.14
N LYS A 168 -19.92 -11.00 10.78
CA LYS A 168 -18.54 -10.84 11.27
C LYS A 168 -17.54 -10.59 10.13
N LEU A 169 -17.82 -11.12 8.94
CA LEU A 169 -17.00 -10.98 7.73
C LEU A 169 -17.46 -9.84 6.81
N ALA A 170 -18.32 -8.92 7.26
CA ALA A 170 -18.85 -7.85 6.42
C ALA A 170 -17.76 -7.03 5.69
N ARG A 171 -16.61 -6.80 6.33
CA ARG A 171 -15.45 -6.10 5.75
C ARG A 171 -14.80 -6.83 4.57
N VAL A 172 -14.98 -8.14 4.46
CA VAL A 172 -14.44 -8.99 3.38
C VAL A 172 -15.55 -9.56 2.49
N LYS A 173 -16.76 -8.97 2.51
CA LYS A 173 -17.85 -9.34 1.61
C LYS A 173 -17.40 -9.30 0.13
N ASN A 174 -16.55 -8.34 -0.20
CA ASN A 174 -15.93 -8.19 -1.52
C ASN A 174 -14.49 -8.77 -1.57
N HIS A 175 -14.20 -9.86 -0.85
CA HIS A 175 -12.87 -10.51 -0.83
C HIS A 175 -12.34 -10.85 -2.24
N ARG A 176 -13.23 -11.09 -3.22
CA ARG A 176 -12.84 -11.33 -4.62
C ARG A 176 -12.12 -10.15 -5.28
N LEU A 177 -12.38 -8.92 -4.81
CA LEU A 177 -11.71 -7.70 -5.29
C LEU A 177 -10.41 -7.41 -4.51
N HIS A 178 -10.03 -8.27 -3.57
CA HIS A 178 -8.76 -8.20 -2.86
C HIS A 178 -7.85 -9.26 -3.44
N ILE A 179 -7.00 -8.88 -4.39
CA ILE A 179 -6.22 -9.80 -5.22
C ILE A 179 -4.77 -9.78 -4.76
N LEU A 180 -4.20 -10.96 -4.50
CA LEU A 180 -2.77 -11.12 -4.31
C LEU A 180 -2.08 -11.01 -5.68
N GLN A 181 -1.35 -9.91 -5.90
CA GLN A 181 -0.76 -9.63 -7.21
C GLN A 181 0.37 -10.63 -7.53
N PRO A 182 0.50 -11.10 -8.78
CA PRO A 182 1.61 -11.94 -9.20
C PRO A 182 2.99 -11.32 -8.89
N LEU A 183 3.14 -10.00 -9.07
CA LEU A 183 4.38 -9.29 -8.71
C LEU A 183 4.73 -9.39 -7.22
N PHE A 184 3.73 -9.41 -6.33
CA PHE A 184 3.93 -9.55 -4.89
C PHE A 184 4.56 -10.90 -4.54
N LYS A 185 4.20 -11.94 -5.30
CA LYS A 185 4.75 -13.29 -5.16
C LYS A 185 6.15 -13.39 -5.76
N ALA A 186 6.40 -12.69 -6.87
CA ALA A 186 7.60 -12.81 -7.70
C ALA A 186 8.81 -11.99 -7.23
N LEU A 187 8.56 -10.85 -6.57
CA LEU A 187 9.59 -9.86 -6.25
C LEU A 187 9.40 -9.37 -4.82
N LEU A 188 10.49 -9.06 -4.12
CA LEU A 188 10.47 -8.39 -2.82
C LEU A 188 11.57 -7.34 -2.70
N ILE A 189 11.33 -6.32 -1.88
CA ILE A 189 12.30 -5.29 -1.51
C ILE A 189 12.74 -5.52 -0.07
N ILE A 190 14.04 -5.48 0.20
CA ILE A 190 14.61 -5.55 1.56
C ILE A 190 15.36 -4.25 1.83
N VAL A 191 14.96 -3.55 2.89
CA VAL A 191 15.57 -2.26 3.25
C VAL A 191 16.91 -2.44 3.96
N CYS A 192 17.96 -1.75 3.50
CA CYS A 192 19.26 -1.71 4.19
C CYS A 192 19.25 -0.65 5.30
N PHE A 193 18.54 -0.93 6.39
CA PHE A 193 18.33 0.01 7.49
C PHE A 193 19.63 0.55 8.12
N GLU A 194 20.73 -0.21 8.10
CA GLU A 194 22.03 0.25 8.62
C GLU A 194 22.63 1.43 7.84
N SER A 195 22.19 1.62 6.60
CA SER A 195 22.60 2.75 5.75
C SER A 195 21.71 3.98 5.93
N TYR A 196 20.64 3.88 6.71
CA TYR A 196 19.80 5.01 7.04
C TYR A 196 20.54 5.97 7.97
N ARG A 197 20.46 7.27 7.65
CA ARG A 197 21.16 8.37 8.32
C ARG A 197 20.18 9.45 8.77
N ASN A 198 18.95 9.06 9.11
CA ASN A 198 17.85 9.97 9.47
C ASN A 198 17.47 10.92 8.34
N GLU A 199 17.61 10.49 7.08
CA GLU A 199 17.09 11.25 5.94
C GLU A 199 15.57 11.38 6.03
N ASP A 200 15.04 12.52 5.57
CA ASP A 200 13.60 12.70 5.45
C ASP A 200 13.05 12.04 4.18
N SER A 201 11.73 12.01 4.06
CA SER A 201 11.00 11.46 2.92
C SER A 201 11.23 12.22 1.60
N LYS A 202 11.99 13.33 1.60
CA LYS A 202 12.40 14.03 0.37
C LYS A 202 13.75 13.53 -0.15
N THR A 203 14.58 12.98 0.74
CA THR A 203 15.98 12.65 0.44
C THR A 203 16.32 11.16 0.60
N VAL A 204 15.46 10.37 1.25
CA VAL A 204 15.64 8.92 1.48
C VAL A 204 15.72 8.07 0.20
N GLY A 205 15.42 8.62 -0.98
CA GLY A 205 15.47 7.87 -2.24
C GLY A 205 16.82 7.21 -2.55
N ARG A 206 17.93 7.73 -1.99
CA ARG A 206 19.27 7.15 -2.12
C ARG A 206 19.55 5.98 -1.17
N LEU A 207 18.66 5.70 -0.23
CA LEU A 207 18.81 4.60 0.71
C LEU A 207 19.00 3.28 -0.05
N PRO A 208 20.06 2.52 0.22
CA PRO A 208 20.26 1.22 -0.39
C PRO A 208 19.14 0.24 -0.01
N VAL A 209 18.72 -0.56 -0.98
CA VAL A 209 17.78 -1.67 -0.81
C VAL A 209 18.23 -2.86 -1.64
N PHE A 210 17.76 -4.05 -1.29
CA PHE A 210 17.87 -5.23 -2.13
C PHE A 210 16.57 -5.52 -2.86
N LEU A 211 16.63 -5.67 -4.18
CA LEU A 211 15.57 -6.26 -4.99
C LEU A 211 15.85 -7.74 -5.15
N VAL A 212 14.88 -8.59 -4.80
CA VAL A 212 15.05 -10.04 -4.79
C VAL A 212 13.96 -10.72 -5.60
N ARG A 213 14.38 -11.54 -6.57
CA ARG A 213 13.48 -12.45 -7.28
C ARG A 213 13.25 -13.69 -6.44
N THR A 214 11.98 -14.06 -6.23
CA THR A 214 11.59 -15.23 -5.44
C THR A 214 11.64 -16.54 -6.24
N GLY A 215 11.69 -16.43 -7.57
CA GLY A 215 11.57 -17.54 -8.52
C GLY A 215 10.12 -17.90 -8.88
N VAL A 216 9.12 -17.22 -8.32
CA VAL A 216 7.72 -17.39 -8.74
C VAL A 216 7.47 -16.55 -9.99
N GLU A 217 7.06 -17.21 -11.07
CA GLU A 217 6.74 -16.54 -12.34
C GLU A 217 5.27 -16.70 -12.77
N ASP A 218 4.50 -17.51 -12.04
CA ASP A 218 3.09 -17.77 -12.33
C ASP A 218 2.26 -16.48 -12.30
N GLY A 219 1.51 -16.26 -13.38
CA GLY A 219 0.62 -15.10 -13.53
C GLY A 219 1.32 -13.81 -13.98
N LEU A 220 2.64 -13.82 -14.20
CA LEU A 220 3.33 -12.70 -14.83
C LEU A 220 3.18 -12.73 -16.35
N SER A 221 3.15 -11.56 -16.96
CA SER A 221 3.17 -11.38 -18.42
C SER A 221 4.50 -11.79 -19.04
N ALA A 222 5.59 -11.65 -18.27
CA ALA A 222 6.93 -12.10 -18.64
C ALA A 222 7.82 -12.24 -17.39
N PRO A 223 8.90 -13.05 -17.46
CA PRO A 223 9.87 -13.18 -16.37
C PRO A 223 10.41 -11.83 -15.88
N VAL A 224 10.72 -11.73 -14.58
CA VAL A 224 11.35 -10.54 -14.00
C VAL A 224 12.85 -10.55 -14.30
N SER A 225 13.32 -9.50 -14.98
CA SER A 225 14.72 -9.32 -15.35
C SER A 225 15.25 -7.97 -14.92
N PHE A 226 16.43 -7.96 -14.28
CA PHE A 226 17.12 -6.72 -13.88
C PHE A 226 17.93 -6.06 -15.00
N LYS A 227 17.84 -6.54 -16.24
CA LYS A 227 18.58 -5.97 -17.39
C LYS A 227 18.31 -4.47 -17.59
N ALA A 228 17.07 -4.03 -17.36
CA ALA A 228 16.67 -2.64 -17.52
C ALA A 228 17.31 -1.67 -16.52
N ILE A 229 17.87 -2.18 -15.42
CA ILE A 229 18.50 -1.39 -14.35
C ILE A 229 19.95 -1.84 -14.09
N ALA A 230 20.57 -2.55 -15.04
CA ALA A 230 21.87 -3.18 -14.84
C ALA A 230 23.00 -2.18 -14.50
N ASP A 231 22.92 -0.97 -15.05
CA ASP A 231 23.82 0.16 -14.80
C ASP A 231 23.63 0.79 -13.42
N LYS A 232 22.50 0.52 -12.76
CA LYS A 232 22.14 1.03 -11.43
C LYS A 232 22.32 -0.02 -10.31
N ILE A 233 22.91 -1.17 -10.63
CA ILE A 233 23.24 -2.23 -9.66
C ILE A 233 24.61 -1.92 -9.05
N ASP A 234 24.67 -1.79 -7.73
CA ASP A 234 25.90 -1.48 -6.98
C ASP A 234 26.40 -2.65 -6.12
N GLY A 235 25.72 -3.80 -6.18
CA GLY A 235 26.07 -4.98 -5.40
C GLY A 235 25.10 -6.15 -5.61
N TYR A 236 25.43 -7.29 -5.02
CA TYR A 236 24.63 -8.51 -5.03
C TYR A 236 24.61 -9.10 -3.62
N ALA A 237 23.51 -9.75 -3.25
CA ALA A 237 23.49 -10.63 -2.09
C ALA A 237 23.60 -12.09 -2.57
N GLY A 238 24.65 -12.75 -2.08
CA GLY A 238 25.00 -14.14 -2.37
C GLY A 238 25.35 -14.48 -3.81
N GLU A 239 25.62 -15.76 -4.06
CA GLU A 239 26.24 -16.25 -5.30
C GLU A 239 25.26 -16.36 -6.47
N ALA A 240 23.97 -16.60 -6.18
CA ALA A 240 22.95 -16.87 -7.19
C ALA A 240 22.51 -15.62 -8.00
N ARG A 241 22.95 -14.41 -7.61
CA ARG A 241 22.55 -13.12 -8.22
C ARG A 241 21.03 -12.96 -8.36
N SER A 242 20.26 -13.62 -7.49
CA SER A 242 18.81 -13.47 -7.40
C SER A 242 18.42 -12.19 -6.66
N ALA A 243 19.33 -11.68 -5.83
CA ALA A 243 19.21 -10.44 -5.07
C ALA A 243 20.27 -9.42 -5.52
N ILE A 244 19.83 -8.24 -5.94
CA ILE A 244 20.68 -7.12 -6.36
C ILE A 244 20.55 -5.98 -5.36
N ARG A 245 21.63 -5.25 -5.12
CA ARG A 245 21.60 -3.99 -4.35
C ARG A 245 21.49 -2.81 -5.30
N THR A 246 20.60 -1.89 -4.97
CA THR A 246 20.36 -0.64 -5.70
C THR A 246 19.75 0.41 -4.74
N THR A 247 19.36 1.57 -5.25
CA THR A 247 18.70 2.62 -4.47
C THR A 247 17.19 2.36 -4.34
N LEU A 248 16.59 2.83 -3.26
CA LEU A 248 15.13 2.82 -3.06
C LEU A 248 14.41 3.44 -4.26
N GLU A 249 14.91 4.57 -4.75
CA GLU A 249 14.41 5.25 -5.94
C GLU A 249 14.31 4.31 -7.15
N THR A 250 15.44 3.68 -7.48
CA THR A 250 15.52 2.76 -8.63
C THR A 250 14.63 1.54 -8.44
N ALA A 251 14.53 1.04 -7.21
CA ALA A 251 13.69 -0.11 -6.89
C ALA A 251 12.21 0.18 -7.07
N VAL A 252 11.73 1.35 -6.61
CA VAL A 252 10.33 1.75 -6.75
C VAL A 252 9.99 2.00 -8.23
N ASP A 253 10.85 2.70 -8.97
CA ASP A 253 10.67 2.89 -10.42
C ASP A 253 10.55 1.56 -11.16
N PHE A 254 11.46 0.65 -10.87
CA PHE A 254 11.45 -0.67 -11.49
C PHE A 254 10.16 -1.44 -11.21
N VAL A 255 9.64 -1.38 -9.98
CA VAL A 255 8.36 -2.01 -9.63
C VAL A 255 7.18 -1.34 -10.34
N MET A 256 7.19 0.00 -10.47
CA MET A 256 6.16 0.74 -11.21
C MET A 256 6.17 0.39 -12.70
N ASP A 257 7.35 0.23 -13.30
CA ASP A 257 7.47 -0.21 -14.70
C ASP A 257 6.96 -1.64 -14.90
N LEU A 258 7.25 -2.54 -13.95
CA LEU A 258 6.68 -3.89 -13.96
C LEU A 258 5.15 -3.87 -13.81
N GLU A 259 4.60 -3.07 -12.88
CA GLU A 259 3.15 -2.93 -12.72
C GLU A 259 2.50 -2.42 -14.02
N ALA A 260 3.09 -1.40 -14.66
CA ALA A 260 2.60 -0.88 -15.93
C ALA A 260 2.65 -1.93 -17.06
N ARG A 261 3.72 -2.76 -17.08
CA ARG A 261 3.84 -3.89 -18.01
C ARG A 261 2.73 -4.91 -17.78
N GLU A 262 2.50 -5.33 -16.54
CA GLU A 262 1.42 -6.27 -16.22
C GLU A 262 0.04 -5.68 -16.57
N ALA A 263 -0.19 -4.41 -16.25
CA ALA A 263 -1.44 -3.70 -16.56
C ALA A 263 -1.69 -3.57 -18.07
N THR A 264 -0.64 -3.50 -18.89
CA THR A 264 -0.75 -3.46 -20.36
C THR A 264 -1.28 -4.78 -20.91
N VAL A 265 -0.96 -5.90 -20.28
CA VAL A 265 -1.33 -7.25 -20.76
C VAL A 265 -2.65 -7.72 -20.15
N PHE A 266 -2.84 -7.50 -18.84
CA PHE A 266 -3.99 -8.05 -18.08
C PHE A 266 -5.02 -7.00 -17.68
N GLY A 267 -4.77 -5.72 -17.97
CA GLY A 267 -5.48 -4.63 -17.32
C GLY A 267 -5.11 -4.51 -15.83
N LEU A 268 -5.68 -3.52 -15.16
CA LEU A 268 -5.55 -3.40 -13.72
C LEU A 268 -6.40 -4.47 -13.03
N GLN A 269 -5.80 -5.12 -12.03
CA GLN A 269 -6.44 -6.15 -11.22
C GLN A 269 -6.44 -5.71 -9.74
N PRO A 270 -7.60 -5.68 -9.05
CA PRO A 270 -8.93 -5.79 -9.62
C PRO A 270 -9.19 -4.67 -10.63
N ASN A 271 -10.12 -4.90 -11.55
CA ASN A 271 -10.55 -3.85 -12.47
C ASN A 271 -11.19 -2.73 -11.66
N PRO A 272 -10.71 -1.48 -11.74
CA PRO A 272 -11.29 -0.36 -11.00
C PRO A 272 -12.78 -0.14 -11.30
N ALA A 273 -13.26 -0.55 -12.47
CA ALA A 273 -14.67 -0.46 -12.85
C ALA A 273 -15.56 -1.52 -12.16
N ASP A 274 -14.98 -2.62 -11.66
CA ASP A 274 -15.71 -3.65 -10.91
C ASP A 274 -15.95 -3.21 -9.45
N SER A 275 -15.42 -2.04 -9.08
CA SER A 275 -15.61 -1.45 -7.77
C SER A 275 -17.03 -0.92 -7.62
N SER A 276 -17.75 -1.45 -6.62
CA SER A 276 -18.88 -0.71 -6.06
C SER A 276 -18.34 0.51 -5.31
N ILE A 277 -18.86 1.68 -5.62
CA ILE A 277 -18.59 2.91 -4.87
C ILE A 277 -18.79 2.65 -3.37
N PRO A 278 -17.88 3.09 -2.49
CA PRO A 278 -18.03 2.91 -1.05
C PRO A 278 -19.41 3.39 -0.57
N GLU A 279 -20.05 2.64 0.33
CA GLU A 279 -21.43 2.90 0.76
C GLU A 279 -21.63 4.34 1.26
N GLY A 280 -20.66 4.89 1.99
CA GLY A 280 -20.69 6.28 2.43
C GLY A 280 -20.71 7.29 1.27
N VAL A 281 -19.90 7.04 0.23
CA VAL A 281 -19.87 7.86 -0.99
C VAL A 281 -21.15 7.73 -1.79
N ALA A 282 -21.68 6.51 -1.92
CA ALA A 282 -22.94 6.26 -2.61
C ALA A 282 -24.13 6.94 -1.89
N GLY A 283 -24.16 6.85 -0.56
CA GLY A 283 -25.17 7.51 0.28
C GLY A 283 -25.11 9.03 0.17
N PHE A 284 -23.91 9.61 0.23
CA PHE A 284 -23.72 11.05 0.01
C PHE A 284 -24.16 11.47 -1.40
N TRP A 285 -23.72 10.76 -2.44
CA TRP A 285 -24.09 11.07 -3.82
C TRP A 285 -25.61 11.04 -4.01
N LYS A 286 -26.28 10.02 -3.46
CA LYS A 286 -27.74 9.92 -3.51
C LYS A 286 -28.42 11.08 -2.79
N ALA A 287 -27.89 11.52 -1.65
CA ALA A 287 -28.45 12.64 -0.91
C ALA A 287 -28.37 13.97 -1.68
N VAL A 288 -27.31 14.18 -2.46
CA VAL A 288 -27.08 15.43 -3.19
C VAL A 288 -27.67 15.39 -4.61
N ARG A 289 -27.74 14.22 -5.25
CA ARG A 289 -28.08 14.06 -6.68
C ARG A 289 -29.25 13.12 -6.97
N GLY A 290 -29.88 12.58 -5.95
CA GLY A 290 -30.98 11.62 -6.10
C GLY A 290 -30.49 10.32 -6.74
N ASP A 291 -31.25 9.77 -7.68
CA ASP A 291 -30.95 8.48 -8.31
C ASP A 291 -30.02 8.58 -9.53
N GLU A 292 -29.32 9.70 -9.71
CA GLU A 292 -28.31 9.83 -10.75
C GLU A 292 -27.18 8.80 -10.54
N PRO A 293 -26.80 8.02 -11.57
CA PRO A 293 -25.79 7.00 -11.40
C PRO A 293 -24.39 7.64 -11.27
N LEU A 294 -23.64 7.19 -10.27
CA LEU A 294 -22.20 7.42 -10.16
C LEU A 294 -21.50 6.17 -10.73
N VAL A 295 -20.68 6.34 -11.77
CA VAL A 295 -20.17 5.21 -12.58
C VAL A 295 -18.68 5.37 -12.85
N GLY A 296 -17.98 4.24 -12.82
CA GLY A 296 -16.58 4.13 -13.21
C GLY A 296 -15.61 4.43 -12.06
N PRO A 297 -14.31 4.28 -12.33
CA PRO A 297 -13.29 4.59 -11.34
C PRO A 297 -13.31 6.07 -10.96
N SER A 298 -12.95 6.34 -9.71
CA SER A 298 -12.90 7.70 -9.18
C SER A 298 -11.87 8.57 -9.90
N SER A 299 -10.87 7.96 -10.55
CA SER A 299 -9.88 8.68 -11.38
C SER A 299 -10.50 9.47 -12.54
N LYS A 300 -11.74 9.13 -12.94
CA LYS A 300 -12.50 9.82 -13.99
C LYS A 300 -13.46 10.89 -13.47
N PHE A 301 -13.51 11.11 -12.16
CA PHE A 301 -14.43 12.06 -11.56
C PHE A 301 -14.00 13.52 -11.77
N VAL A 302 -12.70 13.76 -11.95
CA VAL A 302 -12.13 15.10 -12.09
C VAL A 302 -11.78 15.39 -13.54
N ASP A 303 -12.33 16.48 -14.07
CA ASP A 303 -11.80 17.11 -15.28
C ASP A 303 -10.52 17.88 -14.92
N ILE A 304 -9.38 17.32 -15.31
CA ILE A 304 -8.06 17.87 -15.03
C ILE A 304 -7.75 19.16 -15.82
N GLU A 305 -8.48 19.45 -16.90
CA GLU A 305 -8.32 20.72 -17.62
C GLU A 305 -8.95 21.86 -16.82
N LYS A 306 -10.08 21.57 -16.16
CA LYS A 306 -10.78 22.50 -15.26
C LYS A 306 -10.14 22.60 -13.88
N TYR A 307 -9.60 21.50 -13.36
CA TYR A 307 -8.91 21.42 -12.07
C TYR A 307 -7.43 21.03 -12.26
N PRO A 308 -6.59 21.94 -12.79
CA PRO A 308 -5.22 21.62 -13.19
C PRO A 308 -4.26 21.43 -12.01
N SER A 309 -4.62 21.91 -10.82
CA SER A 309 -3.80 21.80 -9.61
C SER A 309 -4.46 20.86 -8.61
N TRP A 310 -3.64 20.05 -7.94
CA TRP A 310 -4.13 19.24 -6.83
C TRP A 310 -4.52 20.14 -5.67
N ALA A 311 -5.73 19.92 -5.18
CA ALA A 311 -6.36 20.58 -4.05
C ALA A 311 -7.39 19.62 -3.43
N GLY A 312 -8.04 20.01 -2.34
CA GLY A 312 -9.02 19.16 -1.67
C GLY A 312 -8.41 18.36 -0.52
N ASN A 313 -9.18 17.42 0.02
CA ASN A 313 -8.81 16.66 1.22
C ASN A 313 -7.51 15.85 1.00
N GLY A 314 -7.37 15.18 -0.14
CA GLY A 314 -6.16 14.44 -0.52
C GLY A 314 -4.89 15.30 -0.48
N GLU A 315 -4.95 16.51 -1.05
CA GLU A 315 -3.83 17.45 -1.02
C GLU A 315 -3.51 17.87 0.41
N SER A 316 -4.52 18.25 1.20
CA SER A 316 -4.32 18.70 2.58
C SER A 316 -3.74 17.61 3.48
N TYR A 317 -4.12 16.36 3.26
CA TYR A 317 -3.46 15.24 3.93
C TYR A 317 -1.98 15.17 3.56
N GLU A 318 -1.63 15.25 2.29
CA GLU A 318 -0.25 15.12 1.84
C GLU A 318 0.63 16.33 2.20
N SER A 319 0.11 17.56 2.11
CA SER A 319 0.89 18.78 2.35
C SER A 319 0.95 19.20 3.81
N TRP A 320 -0.03 18.80 4.63
CA TRP A 320 -0.12 19.22 6.03
C TRP A 320 -0.07 18.06 7.03
N VAL A 321 -0.96 17.06 6.88
CA VAL A 321 -1.07 15.95 7.86
C VAL A 321 0.19 15.09 7.85
N MET A 322 0.64 14.65 6.68
CA MET A 322 1.74 13.69 6.55
C MET A 322 3.12 14.25 6.93
N PRO A 323 3.45 15.53 6.62
CA PRO A 323 4.66 16.17 7.14
C PRO A 323 4.65 16.30 8.67
N GLN A 324 3.48 16.53 9.29
CA GLN A 324 3.39 16.55 10.74
C GLN A 324 3.59 15.17 11.37
N HIS A 325 3.04 14.11 10.78
CA HIS A 325 3.29 12.74 11.25
C HIS A 325 4.78 12.39 11.17
N GLU A 326 5.43 12.77 10.09
CA GLU A 326 6.88 12.60 9.92
C GLU A 326 7.68 13.40 10.95
N LEU A 327 7.39 14.70 11.13
CA LEU A 327 8.02 15.52 12.14
C LEU A 327 7.85 14.94 13.56
N ARG A 328 6.64 14.47 13.90
CA ARG A 328 6.39 13.80 15.17
C ARG A 328 7.18 12.51 15.31
N ALA A 329 7.37 11.75 14.24
CA ALA A 329 8.21 10.54 14.26
C ALA A 329 9.68 10.90 14.52
N PHE A 330 10.20 11.96 13.90
CA PHE A 330 11.54 12.48 14.18
C PHE A 330 11.69 12.94 15.63
N HIS A 331 10.72 13.70 16.18
CA HIS A 331 10.75 14.12 17.58
C HIS A 331 10.73 12.93 18.54
N ARG A 332 9.90 11.92 18.28
CA ARG A 332 9.88 10.69 19.09
C ARG A 332 11.22 9.96 19.01
N GLU A 333 11.84 9.87 17.84
CA GLU A 333 13.14 9.22 17.74
C GLU A 333 14.24 10.02 18.47
N ALA A 334 14.22 11.35 18.37
CA ALA A 334 15.16 12.21 19.09
C ALA A 334 15.03 12.05 20.62
N ALA A 335 13.80 12.05 21.15
CA ALA A 335 13.55 11.80 22.57
C ALA A 335 14.01 10.39 23.01
N ARG A 336 13.92 9.39 22.12
CA ARG A 336 14.33 8.00 22.40
C ARG A 336 15.85 7.93 22.56
N VAL A 337 16.57 8.59 21.66
CA VAL A 337 18.03 8.70 21.70
C VAL A 337 18.49 9.51 22.92
N ALA A 338 17.74 10.55 23.31
CA ALA A 338 18.04 11.35 24.50
C ALA A 338 17.71 10.64 25.83
N GLY A 339 17.04 9.48 25.80
CA GLY A 339 16.60 8.77 27.00
C GLY A 339 15.45 9.45 27.74
N GLU A 340 14.66 10.28 27.05
CA GLU A 340 13.55 11.06 27.61
C GLU A 340 12.20 10.31 27.63
N PHE A 341 12.22 9.00 27.34
CA PHE A 341 11.02 8.16 27.42
C PHE A 341 10.81 7.64 28.84
N TYR A 342 9.69 8.05 29.46
CA TYR A 342 9.09 7.43 30.65
C TYR A 342 8.13 6.31 30.27
#